data_AF-A0A1E2WTS4-F1
#
_entry.id   AF-A0A1E2WTS4-F1
#
_cell.length_a   1.000
_cell.length_b   1.000
_cell.length_c   1.000
_cell.angle_alpha   90.00
_cell.angle_beta   90.00
_cell.angle_gamma   90.00
#
_symmetry.space_group_name_H-M   'P 1'
#
loop_
_entity.id
_entity.type
_entity.pdbx_description
1 polymer ?
#
loop_
_entity_poly.entity_id
_entity_poly.type
_entity_poly.pdbx_seq_one_letter_code
_entity_poly.pdbx_strand_id
1 'polypeptide(L)'
;MAETEATNLLRVLLQKDSEQVQAWLRMVWAEQQQVPEKFNWLGLAEVSTFRAQELANEESNESHSESLAWTEIATSVYEFLAENNPSFSERYLDSLMTLRAYMILKFGAIPENPVLDIYLIINWFFDNLHISYQEALIKAADWREALAAKNPEETQKKFDSELEDFRKLRFIKSRLRIIKYLSKSKYFLPNEELNTWISLWEKLP
;
A
#
# COMPACT_ATOMS: atom_id res chain seq x y z
N MET A 1 19.60 -17.85 20.29
CA MET A 1 19.51 -18.93 19.30
C MET A 1 18.44 -18.64 18.25
N ALA A 2 17.18 -18.42 18.62
CA ALA A 2 16.09 -18.10 17.68
C ALA A 2 16.33 -16.87 16.77
N GLU A 3 16.92 -15.79 17.31
CA GLU A 3 17.19 -14.57 16.51
C GLU A 3 18.25 -14.77 15.41
N THR A 4 19.24 -15.63 15.68
CA THR A 4 20.25 -16.04 14.70
C THR A 4 19.64 -16.91 13.60
N GLU A 5 18.67 -17.75 13.95
CA GLU A 5 17.94 -18.61 13.01
C GLU A 5 17.01 -17.80 12.09
N ALA A 6 16.23 -16.88 12.65
CA ALA A 6 15.36 -15.96 11.91
C ALA A 6 16.14 -15.13 10.87
N THR A 7 17.29 -14.59 11.29
CA THR A 7 18.16 -13.79 10.40
C THR A 7 18.80 -14.65 9.31
N ASN A 8 19.25 -15.86 9.66
CA ASN A 8 19.80 -16.79 8.69
C ASN A 8 18.75 -17.22 7.66
N LEU A 9 17.51 -17.50 8.07
CA LEU A 9 16.43 -17.87 7.17
C LEU A 9 16.14 -16.74 6.17
N LEU A 10 16.01 -15.50 6.63
CA LEU A 10 15.80 -14.37 5.72
C LEU A 10 16.95 -14.28 4.71
N ARG A 11 18.21 -14.32 5.17
CA ARG A 11 19.38 -14.27 4.28
C ARG A 11 19.35 -15.38 3.21
N VAL A 12 18.95 -16.59 3.59
CA VAL A 12 18.81 -17.72 2.65
C VAL A 12 17.70 -17.45 1.65
N LEU A 13 16.52 -16.99 2.09
CA LEU A 13 15.40 -16.66 1.20
C LEU A 13 15.78 -15.55 0.20
N LEU A 14 16.55 -14.56 0.64
CA LEU A 14 17.06 -13.50 -0.23
C LEU A 14 18.09 -13.99 -1.27
N GLN A 15 18.58 -15.22 -1.20
CA GLN A 15 19.46 -15.78 -2.24
C GLN A 15 18.71 -16.66 -3.24
N LYS A 16 17.41 -16.85 -3.03
CA LYS A 16 16.55 -17.69 -3.86
C LYS A 16 15.87 -16.87 -4.97
N ASP A 17 15.46 -17.58 -6.01
CA ASP A 17 14.57 -17.08 -7.07
C ASP A 17 13.11 -16.94 -6.54
N SER A 18 12.25 -16.27 -7.33
CA SER A 18 10.87 -16.05 -6.94
C SER A 18 10.10 -17.35 -6.71
N GLU A 19 10.27 -18.36 -7.57
CA GLU A 19 9.57 -19.65 -7.49
C GLU A 19 9.83 -20.36 -6.16
N GLN A 20 11.10 -20.40 -5.73
CA GLN A 20 11.48 -21.02 -4.48
C GLN A 20 10.95 -20.27 -3.27
N VAL A 21 10.92 -18.93 -3.30
CA VAL A 21 10.35 -18.13 -2.21
C VAL A 21 8.83 -18.26 -2.17
N GLN A 22 8.15 -18.28 -3.33
CA GLN A 22 6.71 -18.55 -3.41
C GLN A 22 6.37 -19.95 -2.91
N ALA A 23 7.16 -20.97 -3.27
CA ALA A 23 6.97 -22.33 -2.76
C ALA A 23 7.14 -22.38 -1.24
N TRP A 24 8.14 -21.69 -0.68
CA TRP A 24 8.32 -21.56 0.76
C TRP A 24 7.12 -20.88 1.42
N LEU A 25 6.66 -19.73 0.90
CA LEU A 25 5.49 -19.02 1.43
C LEU A 25 4.24 -19.90 1.41
N ARG A 26 3.99 -20.66 0.33
CA ARG A 26 2.88 -21.61 0.27
C ARG A 26 2.92 -22.66 1.37
N MET A 27 4.10 -23.20 1.68
CA MET A 27 4.25 -24.15 2.79
C MET A 27 4.01 -23.49 4.15
N VAL A 28 4.44 -22.23 4.33
CA VAL A 28 4.18 -21.47 5.56
C VAL A 28 2.69 -21.19 5.73
N TRP A 29 2.01 -20.69 4.69
CA TRP A 29 0.58 -20.40 4.70
C TRP A 29 -0.29 -21.64 4.88
N ALA A 30 0.19 -22.81 4.42
CA ALA A 30 -0.45 -24.10 4.66
C ALA A 30 -0.12 -24.72 6.03
N GLU A 31 0.59 -23.99 6.90
CA GLU A 31 1.06 -24.46 8.22
C GLU A 31 1.96 -25.71 8.16
N GLN A 32 2.54 -26.00 6.99
CA GLN A 32 3.43 -27.16 6.76
C GLN A 32 4.88 -26.85 7.11
N GLN A 33 5.24 -25.57 7.22
CA GLN A 33 6.57 -25.13 7.61
C GLN A 33 6.47 -24.08 8.73
N GLN A 34 7.14 -24.35 9.84
CA GLN A 34 7.27 -23.37 10.92
C GLN A 34 8.27 -22.29 10.55
N VAL A 35 7.93 -21.05 10.91
CA VAL A 35 8.80 -19.89 10.77
C VAL A 35 9.35 -19.53 12.15
N PRO A 36 10.66 -19.30 12.29
CA PRO A 36 11.24 -18.89 13.57
C PRO A 36 10.55 -17.66 14.15
N GLU A 37 10.39 -17.64 15.48
CA GLU A 37 9.91 -16.45 16.17
C GLU A 37 10.79 -15.24 15.81
N LYS A 38 10.15 -14.09 15.59
CA LYS A 38 10.80 -12.83 15.17
C LYS A 38 11.40 -12.85 13.76
N PHE A 39 10.94 -13.74 12.87
CA PHE A 39 11.27 -13.62 11.45
C PHE A 39 10.90 -12.23 10.90
N ASN A 40 11.83 -11.62 10.16
CA ASN A 40 11.67 -10.28 9.65
C ASN A 40 10.84 -10.28 8.35
N TRP A 41 9.53 -10.44 8.54
CA TRP A 41 8.52 -10.40 7.48
C TRP A 41 8.56 -9.09 6.68
N LEU A 42 8.74 -7.96 7.37
CA LEU A 42 8.82 -6.66 6.72
C LEU A 42 10.02 -6.58 5.78
N GLY A 43 11.19 -7.04 6.23
CA GLY A 43 12.39 -7.09 5.37
C GLY A 43 12.20 -7.97 4.14
N LEU A 44 11.48 -9.09 4.26
CA LEU A 44 11.13 -9.92 3.10
C LEU A 44 10.23 -9.16 2.12
N ALA A 45 9.19 -8.48 2.60
CA ALA A 45 8.28 -7.70 1.75
C ALA A 45 9.00 -6.54 1.05
N GLU A 46 9.85 -5.80 1.77
CA GLU A 46 10.59 -4.64 1.24
C GLU A 46 11.61 -5.06 0.17
N VAL A 47 12.37 -6.13 0.40
CA VAL A 47 13.34 -6.62 -0.60
C VAL A 47 12.62 -7.19 -1.82
N SER A 48 11.51 -7.91 -1.62
CA SER A 48 10.68 -8.43 -2.73
C SER A 48 10.09 -7.27 -3.55
N THR A 49 9.62 -6.21 -2.88
CA THR A 49 9.15 -4.97 -3.53
C THR A 49 10.26 -4.37 -4.40
N PHE A 50 11.47 -4.23 -3.86
CA PHE A 50 12.61 -3.67 -4.58
C PHE A 50 12.95 -4.49 -5.83
N ARG A 51 13.06 -5.82 -5.71
CA ARG A 51 13.31 -6.73 -6.84
C ARG A 51 12.25 -6.63 -7.91
N ALA A 52 10.98 -6.65 -7.51
CA ALA A 52 9.87 -6.52 -8.44
C ALA A 52 9.99 -5.23 -9.25
N GLN A 53 10.26 -4.10 -8.59
CA GLN A 53 10.39 -2.80 -9.24
C GLN A 53 11.61 -2.70 -10.16
N GLU A 54 12.75 -3.27 -9.77
CA GLU A 54 13.97 -3.34 -10.57
C GLU A 54 13.72 -4.09 -11.89
N LEU A 55 13.21 -5.32 -11.78
CA LEU A 55 12.89 -6.18 -12.93
C LEU A 55 11.81 -5.59 -13.83
N ALA A 56 10.86 -4.82 -13.29
CA ALA A 56 9.83 -4.13 -14.07
C ALA A 56 10.36 -3.03 -15.00
N ASN A 57 11.63 -2.63 -14.84
CA ASN A 57 12.28 -1.66 -15.72
C ASN A 57 13.10 -2.34 -16.83
N GLU A 58 13.24 -3.66 -16.82
CA GLU A 58 13.94 -4.40 -17.86
C GLU A 58 13.01 -4.70 -19.04
N GLU A 59 13.56 -4.83 -20.25
CA GLU A 59 12.75 -4.97 -21.47
C GLU A 59 12.34 -6.42 -21.79
N SER A 60 12.83 -7.39 -21.01
CA SER A 60 12.64 -8.82 -21.32
C SER A 60 11.33 -9.36 -20.73
N ASN A 61 10.66 -10.25 -21.48
CA ASN A 61 9.43 -10.92 -21.00
C ASN A 61 9.70 -11.82 -19.79
N GLU A 62 10.90 -12.38 -19.69
CA GLU A 62 11.32 -13.17 -18.53
C GLU A 62 11.41 -12.29 -17.29
N SER A 63 12.04 -11.12 -17.39
CA SER A 63 12.12 -10.12 -16.33
C SER A 63 10.73 -9.62 -15.91
N HIS A 64 9.82 -9.40 -16.87
CA HIS A 64 8.44 -9.03 -16.55
C HIS A 64 7.69 -10.10 -15.75
N SER A 65 7.86 -11.37 -16.13
CA SER A 65 7.23 -12.50 -15.43
C SER A 65 7.78 -12.64 -14.00
N GLU A 66 9.10 -12.54 -13.87
CA GLU A 66 9.79 -12.58 -12.57
C GLU A 66 9.41 -11.36 -11.71
N SER A 67 9.23 -10.18 -12.31
CA SER A 67 8.76 -8.97 -11.62
C SER A 67 7.38 -9.17 -11.00
N LEU A 68 6.44 -9.78 -11.74
CA LEU A 68 5.12 -10.10 -11.22
C LEU A 68 5.18 -11.15 -10.11
N ALA A 69 6.03 -12.17 -10.24
CA ALA A 69 6.22 -13.18 -9.21
C ALA A 69 6.75 -12.59 -7.89
N TRP A 70 7.74 -11.68 -7.95
CA TRP A 70 8.21 -10.93 -6.78
C TRP A 70 7.16 -9.97 -6.23
N THR A 71 6.29 -9.43 -7.08
CA THR A 71 5.17 -8.61 -6.61
C THR A 71 4.19 -9.43 -5.78
N GLU A 72 3.80 -10.63 -6.24
CA GLU A 72 2.90 -11.53 -5.50
C GLU A 72 3.49 -11.94 -4.14
N ILE A 73 4.80 -12.19 -4.08
CA ILE A 73 5.52 -12.42 -2.82
C ILE A 73 5.36 -11.19 -1.91
N ALA A 74 5.67 -10.00 -2.41
CA ALA A 74 5.60 -8.78 -1.61
C ALA A 74 4.18 -8.50 -1.10
N THR A 75 3.17 -8.61 -1.98
CA THR A 75 1.78 -8.32 -1.62
C THR A 75 1.25 -9.32 -0.61
N SER A 76 1.51 -10.62 -0.79
CA SER A 76 1.05 -11.64 0.18
C SER A 76 1.69 -11.47 1.56
N VAL A 77 2.97 -11.06 1.63
CA VAL A 77 3.62 -10.77 2.91
C VAL A 77 3.11 -9.48 3.54
N TYR A 78 2.79 -8.44 2.75
CA TYR A 78 2.14 -7.24 3.28
C TYR A 78 0.73 -7.52 3.81
N GLU A 79 -0.06 -8.37 3.14
CA GLU A 79 -1.38 -8.81 3.61
C GLU A 79 -1.25 -9.53 4.96
N PHE A 80 -0.33 -10.49 5.06
CA PHE A 80 -0.02 -11.17 6.32
C PHE A 80 0.38 -10.18 7.43
N LEU A 81 1.26 -9.22 7.14
CA LEU A 81 1.67 -8.19 8.10
C LEU A 81 0.50 -7.32 8.56
N ALA A 82 -0.40 -6.96 7.64
CA ALA A 82 -1.57 -6.15 7.93
C ALA A 82 -2.57 -6.86 8.85
N GLU A 83 -2.79 -8.15 8.62
CA GLU A 83 -3.69 -8.99 9.44
C GLU A 83 -3.11 -9.24 10.84
N ASN A 84 -1.79 -9.48 10.93
CA ASN A 84 -1.14 -9.86 12.18
C ASN A 84 -0.66 -8.67 13.02
N ASN A 85 -0.70 -7.45 12.49
CA ASN A 85 -0.30 -6.22 13.20
C ASN A 85 -1.33 -5.10 13.03
N PRO A 86 -2.51 -5.18 13.69
CA PRO A 86 -3.60 -4.22 13.50
C PRO A 86 -3.19 -2.75 13.68
N SER A 87 -2.28 -2.47 14.62
CA SER A 87 -1.77 -1.11 14.88
C SER A 87 -0.99 -0.49 13.71
N PHE A 88 -0.47 -1.31 12.81
CA PHE A 88 0.31 -0.88 11.64
C PHE A 88 -0.34 -1.30 10.31
N SER A 89 -1.52 -1.92 10.35
CA SER A 89 -2.20 -2.51 9.20
C SER A 89 -2.29 -1.56 8.03
N GLU A 90 -2.74 -0.33 8.28
CA GLU A 90 -2.87 0.73 7.27
C GLU A 90 -1.57 1.04 6.55
N ARG A 91 -0.43 1.00 7.26
CA ARG A 91 0.88 1.28 6.65
C ARG A 91 1.28 0.18 5.67
N TYR A 92 0.98 -1.08 6.00
CA TYR A 92 1.28 -2.21 5.14
C TYR A 92 0.36 -2.24 3.92
N LEU A 93 -0.94 -1.94 4.11
CA LEU A 93 -1.89 -1.80 3.01
C LEU A 93 -1.52 -0.63 2.07
N ASP A 94 -1.10 0.51 2.60
CA ASP A 94 -0.59 1.63 1.78
C ASP A 94 0.62 1.20 0.91
N SER A 95 1.59 0.47 1.49
CA SER A 95 2.75 -0.05 0.75
C SER A 95 2.34 -1.05 -0.33
N LEU A 96 1.44 -1.98 0.01
CA LEU A 96 0.89 -2.97 -0.91
C LEU A 96 0.20 -2.28 -2.11
N MET A 97 -0.69 -1.34 -1.85
CA MET A 97 -1.46 -0.66 -2.90
C MET A 97 -0.58 0.27 -3.74
N THR A 98 0.46 0.85 -3.15
CA THR A 98 1.49 1.58 -3.90
C THR A 98 2.22 0.66 -4.88
N LEU A 99 2.57 -0.56 -4.46
CA LEU A 99 3.21 -1.54 -5.33
C LEU A 99 2.27 -2.01 -6.45
N ARG A 100 1.02 -2.36 -6.14
CA ARG A 100 0.01 -2.70 -7.18
C ARG A 100 -0.14 -1.57 -8.19
N ALA A 101 -0.26 -0.32 -7.72
CA ALA A 101 -0.36 0.84 -8.61
C ALA A 101 0.87 1.00 -9.52
N TYR A 102 2.07 0.80 -8.97
CA TYR A 102 3.30 0.82 -9.77
C TYR A 102 3.27 -0.25 -10.87
N MET A 103 2.88 -1.49 -10.53
CA MET A 103 2.85 -2.58 -11.51
C MET A 103 1.78 -2.39 -12.59
N ILE A 104 0.59 -1.88 -12.23
CA ILE A 104 -0.45 -1.51 -13.19
C ILE A 104 0.05 -0.46 -14.18
N LEU A 105 0.86 0.50 -13.72
CA LEU A 105 1.43 1.52 -14.61
C LEU A 105 2.50 0.98 -15.55
N LYS A 106 3.22 -0.06 -15.12
CA LYS A 106 4.26 -0.72 -15.92
C LYS A 106 3.69 -1.69 -16.94
N PHE A 107 2.77 -2.55 -16.51
CA PHE A 107 2.29 -3.68 -17.31
C PHE A 107 0.86 -3.52 -17.83
N GLY A 108 0.14 -2.50 -17.35
CA GLY A 108 -1.27 -2.29 -17.63
C GLY A 108 -2.18 -2.95 -16.60
N ALA A 109 -3.46 -2.56 -16.63
CA ALA A 109 -4.49 -3.16 -15.79
C ALA A 109 -5.02 -4.45 -16.45
N ILE A 110 -5.14 -5.52 -15.65
CA ILE A 110 -5.71 -6.80 -16.06
C ILE A 110 -6.77 -7.18 -15.02
N PRO A 111 -8.07 -7.21 -15.40
CA PRO A 111 -9.14 -7.63 -14.49
C PRO A 111 -8.88 -9.01 -13.89
N GLU A 112 -9.29 -9.21 -12.63
CA GLU A 112 -9.15 -10.46 -11.88
C GLU A 112 -7.71 -10.92 -11.61
N ASN A 113 -6.69 -10.19 -12.08
CA ASN A 113 -5.31 -10.47 -11.75
C ASN A 113 -5.00 -10.04 -10.30
N PRO A 114 -4.34 -10.87 -9.47
CA PRO A 114 -4.10 -10.58 -8.05
C PRO A 114 -3.22 -9.34 -7.77
N VAL A 115 -2.48 -8.87 -8.78
CA VAL A 115 -1.60 -7.71 -8.70
C VAL A 115 -2.11 -6.57 -9.58
N LEU A 116 -2.54 -6.89 -10.80
CA LEU A 116 -2.83 -5.92 -11.85
C LEU A 116 -4.31 -5.55 -11.96
N ASP A 117 -5.16 -6.08 -11.08
CA ASP A 117 -6.55 -5.66 -11.02
C ASP A 117 -6.69 -4.31 -10.29
N ILE A 118 -7.09 -3.29 -11.04
CA ILE A 118 -7.29 -1.95 -10.53
C ILE A 118 -8.43 -1.85 -9.51
N TYR A 119 -9.41 -2.75 -9.59
CA TYR A 119 -10.53 -2.76 -8.64
C TYR A 119 -10.07 -3.10 -7.22
N LEU A 120 -8.95 -3.81 -7.05
CA LEU A 120 -8.36 -4.04 -5.73
C LEU A 120 -7.97 -2.74 -5.03
N ILE A 121 -7.46 -1.75 -5.78
CA ILE A 121 -7.08 -0.43 -5.24
C ILE A 121 -8.32 0.44 -5.01
N ILE A 122 -9.30 0.37 -5.91
CA ILE A 122 -10.54 1.16 -5.81
C ILE A 122 -11.35 0.69 -4.60
N ASN A 123 -11.58 -0.62 -4.48
CA ASN A 123 -12.34 -1.21 -3.37
C ASN A 123 -11.63 -0.92 -2.05
N TRP A 124 -10.31 -1.12 -1.98
CA TRP A 124 -9.53 -0.75 -0.80
C TRP A 124 -9.71 0.71 -0.39
N PHE A 125 -9.75 1.65 -1.35
CA PHE A 125 -10.01 3.04 -1.01
C PHE A 125 -11.41 3.23 -0.40
N PHE A 126 -12.46 2.75 -1.06
CA PHE A 126 -13.84 2.94 -0.62
C PHE A 126 -14.19 2.17 0.66
N ASP A 127 -13.72 0.93 0.80
CA ASP A 127 -13.95 0.07 1.98
C ASP A 127 -13.38 0.68 3.26
N ASN A 128 -12.36 1.53 3.12
CA ASN A 128 -11.69 2.19 4.23
C ASN A 128 -12.06 3.69 4.35
N LEU A 129 -13.14 4.15 3.71
CA LEU A 129 -13.71 5.48 3.95
C LEU A 129 -14.64 5.44 5.17
N HIS A 130 -14.27 6.16 6.22
CA HIS A 130 -15.08 6.28 7.43
C HIS A 130 -15.93 7.56 7.49
N ILE A 131 -15.79 8.43 6.49
CA ILE A 131 -16.51 9.70 6.41
C ILE A 131 -17.01 9.91 4.99
N SER A 132 -18.14 10.62 4.85
CA SER A 132 -18.68 10.98 3.54
C SER A 132 -17.82 12.04 2.84
N TYR A 133 -17.98 12.17 1.52
CA TYR A 133 -17.32 13.23 0.76
C TYR A 133 -17.65 14.63 1.31
N GLN A 134 -18.91 14.89 1.65
CA GLN A 134 -19.35 16.19 2.17
C GLN A 134 -18.71 16.48 3.52
N GLU A 135 -18.63 15.49 4.40
CA GLU A 135 -17.96 15.61 5.69
C GLU A 135 -16.46 15.87 5.51
N ALA A 136 -15.80 15.13 4.62
CA ALA A 136 -14.38 15.34 4.31
C ALA A 136 -14.12 16.75 3.75
N LEU A 137 -15.01 17.26 2.91
CA LEU A 137 -14.92 18.61 2.33
C LEU A 137 -15.02 19.70 3.40
N ILE A 138 -15.99 19.60 4.30
CA ILE A 138 -16.19 20.56 5.40
C ILE A 138 -14.95 20.54 6.31
N LYS A 139 -14.56 19.36 6.81
CA LYS A 139 -13.39 19.25 7.70
C LYS A 139 -12.11 19.74 7.03
N ALA A 140 -11.92 19.48 5.73
CA ALA A 140 -10.76 19.95 4.99
C ALA A 140 -10.71 21.48 4.88
N ALA A 141 -11.86 22.13 4.66
CA ALA A 141 -11.95 23.58 4.64
C ALA A 141 -11.60 24.18 6.02
N ASP A 142 -12.18 23.62 7.09
CA ASP A 142 -11.94 24.06 8.47
C ASP A 142 -10.47 23.93 8.87
N TRP A 143 -9.80 22.85 8.44
CA TRP A 143 -8.37 22.65 8.68
C TRP A 143 -7.50 23.60 7.87
N ARG A 144 -7.87 23.87 6.62
CA ARG A 144 -7.13 24.82 5.78
C ARG A 144 -7.20 26.24 6.35
N GLU A 145 -8.37 26.66 6.82
CA GLU A 145 -8.54 27.98 7.45
C GLU A 145 -7.69 28.08 8.72
N ALA A 146 -7.73 27.08 9.59
CA ALA A 146 -6.92 27.04 10.81
C ALA A 146 -5.41 27.08 10.52
N LEU A 147 -4.94 26.35 9.50
CA LEU A 147 -3.53 26.35 9.10
C LEU A 147 -3.10 27.66 8.40
N ALA A 148 -4.04 28.39 7.78
CA ALA A 148 -3.78 29.67 7.14
C ALA A 148 -3.81 30.84 8.13
N ALA A 149 -4.63 30.73 9.18
CA ALA A 149 -4.59 31.62 10.33
C ALA A 149 -3.21 31.48 10.98
N LYS A 150 -2.35 32.50 10.87
CA LYS A 150 -0.99 32.50 11.42
C LYS A 150 -0.98 32.62 12.96
N ASN A 151 -1.83 31.83 13.63
CA ASN A 151 -2.02 31.78 15.08
C ASN A 151 -1.63 30.37 15.59
N PRO A 152 -0.38 30.19 16.05
CA PRO A 152 0.12 28.89 16.49
C PRO A 152 -0.65 28.30 17.68
N GLU A 153 -1.13 29.12 18.61
CA GLU A 153 -1.84 28.64 19.82
C GLU A 153 -3.21 28.05 19.46
N GLU A 154 -3.94 28.71 18.57
CA GLU A 154 -5.24 28.26 18.10
C GLU A 154 -5.12 27.00 17.21
N THR A 155 -4.08 26.96 16.38
CA THR A 155 -3.77 25.77 15.58
C THR A 155 -3.44 24.57 16.47
N GLN A 156 -2.60 24.77 17.50
CA GLN A 156 -2.25 23.70 18.44
C GLN A 156 -3.48 23.22 19.22
N LYS A 157 -4.31 24.14 19.72
CA LYS A 157 -5.55 23.79 20.42
C LYS A 157 -6.48 22.95 19.54
N LYS A 158 -6.58 23.27 18.25
CA LYS A 158 -7.36 22.49 17.28
C LYS A 158 -6.75 21.11 17.05
N PHE A 159 -5.42 21.01 16.95
CA PHE A 159 -4.74 19.71 16.92
C PHE A 159 -5.08 18.85 18.13
N ASP A 160 -5.07 19.43 19.33
CA ASP A 160 -5.34 18.67 20.54
C ASP A 160 -6.79 18.16 20.60
N SER A 161 -7.76 18.89 20.04
CA SER A 161 -9.18 18.51 20.04
C SER A 161 -9.60 17.64 18.85
N GLU A 162 -8.97 17.79 17.69
CA GLU A 162 -9.42 17.22 16.41
C GLU A 162 -8.35 16.35 15.71
N LEU A 163 -7.35 15.88 16.45
CA LEU A 163 -6.24 15.08 15.92
C LEU A 163 -6.70 13.88 15.06
N GLU A 164 -7.75 13.19 15.50
CA GLU A 164 -8.28 12.01 14.79
C GLU A 164 -8.88 12.37 13.44
N ASP A 165 -9.57 13.50 13.35
CA ASP A 165 -10.13 13.96 12.07
C ASP A 165 -9.03 14.41 11.11
N PHE A 166 -8.01 15.09 11.63
CA PHE A 166 -6.83 15.41 10.85
C PHE A 166 -6.13 14.16 10.30
N ARG A 167 -5.98 13.12 11.13
CA ARG A 167 -5.42 11.82 10.72
C ARG A 167 -6.25 11.18 9.63
N LYS A 168 -7.59 11.11 9.78
CA LYS A 168 -8.51 10.61 8.75
C LYS A 168 -8.34 11.34 7.42
N LEU A 169 -8.29 12.66 7.43
CA LEU A 169 -8.11 13.45 6.20
C LEU A 169 -6.74 13.18 5.55
N ARG A 170 -5.69 13.02 6.33
CA ARG A 170 -4.36 12.62 5.82
C ARG A 170 -4.35 11.22 5.23
N PHE A 171 -5.06 10.27 5.83
CA PHE A 171 -5.22 8.93 5.25
C PHE A 171 -5.90 9.01 3.90
N ILE A 172 -7.05 9.70 3.80
CA ILE A 172 -7.76 9.91 2.53
C ILE A 172 -6.81 10.52 1.49
N LYS A 173 -6.00 11.53 1.86
CA LYS A 173 -5.04 12.16 0.95
C LYS A 173 -3.94 11.22 0.48
N SER A 174 -3.41 10.37 1.36
CA SER A 174 -2.39 9.37 1.02
C SER A 174 -2.93 8.39 -0.01
N ARG A 175 -4.13 7.84 0.21
CA ARG A 175 -4.76 6.88 -0.70
C ARG A 175 -5.15 7.52 -2.03
N LEU A 176 -5.72 8.72 -1.99
CA LEU A 176 -6.04 9.48 -3.20
C LEU A 176 -4.80 9.85 -4.03
N ARG A 177 -3.62 9.96 -3.42
CA ARG A 177 -2.37 10.15 -4.18
C ARG A 177 -2.09 8.96 -5.11
N ILE A 178 -2.31 7.73 -4.62
CA ILE A 178 -2.13 6.49 -5.40
C ILE A 178 -3.11 6.49 -6.58
N ILE A 179 -4.39 6.74 -6.31
CA ILE A 179 -5.45 6.77 -7.33
C ILE A 179 -5.23 7.90 -8.35
N LYS A 180 -4.87 9.10 -7.90
CA LYS A 180 -4.56 10.25 -8.76
C LYS A 180 -3.38 9.98 -9.69
N TYR A 181 -2.45 9.11 -9.28
CA TYR A 181 -1.34 8.70 -10.13
C TYR A 181 -1.82 7.73 -11.23
N LEU A 182 -2.65 6.75 -10.86
CA LEU A 182 -3.28 5.83 -11.81
C LEU A 182 -4.17 6.54 -12.82
N SER A 183 -4.94 7.55 -12.39
CA SER A 183 -5.90 8.27 -13.24
C SER A 183 -5.24 9.10 -14.33
N LYS A 184 -3.91 9.30 -14.27
CA LYS A 184 -3.13 9.95 -15.32
C LYS A 184 -2.67 8.97 -16.40
N SER A 185 -2.85 7.67 -16.18
CA SER A 185 -2.48 6.64 -17.13
C SER A 185 -3.61 6.32 -18.10
N LYS A 186 -3.27 5.69 -19.23
CA LYS A 186 -4.26 5.16 -20.19
C LYS A 186 -5.01 3.92 -19.68
N TYR A 187 -4.55 3.32 -18.58
CA TYR A 187 -5.08 2.07 -18.05
C TYR A 187 -6.24 2.27 -17.09
N PHE A 188 -6.54 3.52 -16.72
CA PHE A 188 -7.58 3.83 -15.75
C PHE A 188 -8.37 5.07 -16.11
N LEU A 189 -9.68 4.90 -16.22
CA LEU A 189 -10.64 5.99 -16.33
C LEU A 189 -11.50 6.02 -15.06
N PRO A 190 -11.24 6.95 -14.12
CA PRO A 190 -12.04 7.06 -12.91
C PRO A 190 -13.50 7.40 -13.23
N ASN A 191 -14.44 6.81 -12.49
CA ASN A 191 -15.86 7.16 -12.56
C ASN A 191 -16.13 8.55 -11.93
N GLU A 192 -17.37 9.03 -12.01
CA GLU A 192 -17.76 10.35 -11.51
C GLU A 192 -17.51 10.51 -10.00
N GLU A 193 -17.86 9.50 -9.21
CA GLU A 193 -17.65 9.51 -7.76
C GLU A 193 -16.17 9.62 -7.40
N LEU A 194 -15.33 8.82 -8.05
CA LEU A 194 -13.90 8.84 -7.78
C LEU A 194 -13.24 10.12 -8.27
N ASN A 195 -13.67 10.67 -9.41
CA ASN A 195 -13.23 12.00 -9.85
C ASN A 195 -13.58 13.08 -8.83
N THR A 196 -14.77 12.98 -8.22
CA THR A 196 -15.20 13.90 -7.14
C THR A 196 -14.24 13.81 -5.96
N TRP A 197 -13.90 12.61 -5.50
CA TRP A 197 -12.90 12.42 -4.46
C TRP A 197 -11.49 12.88 -4.85
N ILE A 198 -11.01 12.58 -6.07
CA ILE A 198 -9.69 13.03 -6.57
C ILE A 198 -9.61 14.57 -6.53
N SER A 199 -10.70 15.28 -6.85
CA SER A 199 -10.74 16.75 -6.81
C SER A 199 -10.55 17.33 -5.38
N LEU A 200 -10.87 16.54 -4.35
CA LEU A 200 -10.68 16.92 -2.95
C LEU A 200 -9.20 16.86 -2.53
N TRP A 201 -8.36 16.09 -3.24
CA TRP A 201 -6.98 15.81 -2.82
C TRP A 201 -6.14 17.07 -2.53
N GLU A 202 -6.31 18.13 -3.33
CA GLU A 202 -5.59 19.41 -3.15
C GLU A 202 -6.12 20.25 -1.97
N LYS A 203 -7.27 19.86 -1.43
CA LYS A 203 -7.91 20.49 -0.27
C LYS A 203 -7.61 19.82 1.05
N LEU A 204 -7.13 18.58 1.03
CA LEU A 204 -6.77 17.85 2.24
C LEU A 204 -5.43 18.35 2.82
N PRO A 205 -5.25 18.30 4.16
CA PRO A 205 -4.05 18.74 4.87
C PRO A 205 -2.81 17.83 4.72
#